data_AF-A0A9E0QI73-F1
#
_entry.id   AF-A0A9E0QI73-F1
#
_cell.length_a   1.000
_cell.length_b   1.000
_cell.length_c   1.000
_cell.angle_alpha   90.00
_cell.angle_beta   90.00
_cell.angle_gamma   90.00
#
_symmetry.space_group_name_H-M   'P 1'
#
loop_
_entity.id
_entity.type
_entity.pdbx_description
1 polymer ?
#
loop_
_entity_poly.entity_id
_entity_poly.type
_entity_poly.pdbx_seq_one_letter_code
_entity_poly.pdbx_strand_id
1 'polypeptide(L)'
;DAKKPEFYFQHIALLNPPVSVLRSTQQLDKLVQADVPKAKGKDGFFELIFSKLSRFFYEQGSVELSEAMLYDFQRSSEALNNEEMAMLIGSVFRFAAADIVFTSDVVNKRGQIVPIDADLSESSSLTPYFRRSLFCDFACYVKLQLLPYVQKSQPDLDISHLDNISGLASIADYLRSAKNVQVITNADDLILQPVDFAFLHTTFGDRLTVFDHGGHLGNIKYIPYVEQMMSIFND
;
A
#
# COMPACT_ATOMS: atom_id res chain seq x y z
N ASP A 1 11.13 -7.53 -21.07
CA ASP A 1 12.24 -6.61 -21.39
C ASP A 1 13.56 -7.32 -21.59
N ALA A 2 14.08 -8.11 -20.65
CA ALA A 2 15.32 -8.89 -20.87
C ALA A 2 15.33 -9.85 -22.08
N LYS A 3 14.16 -10.22 -22.61
CA LYS A 3 14.00 -11.06 -23.82
C LYS A 3 13.75 -10.25 -25.11
N LYS A 4 13.64 -8.91 -25.00
CA LYS A 4 13.41 -8.00 -26.13
C LYS A 4 14.60 -7.05 -26.22
N PRO A 5 15.40 -7.10 -27.31
CA PRO A 5 16.65 -6.34 -27.41
C PRO A 5 16.47 -4.82 -27.35
N GLU A 6 15.26 -4.31 -27.58
CA GLU A 6 14.91 -2.88 -27.56
C GLU A 6 14.92 -2.26 -26.15
N PHE A 7 14.78 -3.06 -25.08
CA PHE A 7 14.67 -2.60 -23.69
C PHE A 7 15.63 -3.36 -22.77
N TYR A 8 16.94 -3.19 -23.01
CA TYR A 8 17.98 -3.85 -22.23
C TYR A 8 18.45 -2.94 -21.08
N PHE A 9 17.84 -3.06 -19.91
CA PHE A 9 18.28 -2.36 -18.71
C PHE A 9 19.57 -2.99 -18.17
N GLN A 10 20.65 -2.20 -18.15
CA GLN A 10 21.95 -2.64 -17.63
C GLN A 10 21.90 -2.91 -16.11
N HIS A 11 21.12 -2.11 -15.37
CA HIS A 11 20.93 -2.21 -13.93
C HIS A 11 19.45 -1.96 -13.58
N ILE A 12 18.92 -2.72 -12.63
CA ILE A 12 17.55 -2.60 -12.13
C ILE A 12 17.61 -2.60 -10.60
N ALA A 13 17.10 -1.54 -9.99
CA ALA A 13 16.93 -1.46 -8.54
C ALA A 13 15.45 -1.65 -8.18
N LEU A 14 15.16 -2.64 -7.33
CA LEU A 14 13.86 -2.82 -6.71
C LEU A 14 13.90 -2.19 -5.31
N LEU A 15 13.15 -1.12 -5.12
CA LEU A 15 13.10 -0.37 -3.85
C LEU A 15 11.83 -0.75 -3.09
N ASN A 16 11.98 -1.31 -1.89
CA ASN A 16 10.90 -1.79 -1.03
C ASN A 16 9.84 -2.60 -1.81
N PRO A 17 10.22 -3.61 -2.63
CA PRO A 17 9.27 -4.24 -3.53
C PRO A 17 8.27 -5.12 -2.76
N PRO A 18 6.95 -5.01 -3.05
CA PRO A 18 6.00 -6.00 -2.55
C PRO A 18 6.32 -7.37 -3.19
N VAL A 19 6.52 -8.39 -2.36
CA VAL A 19 6.69 -9.77 -2.86
C VAL A 19 5.34 -10.36 -3.29
N SER A 20 4.27 -10.09 -2.52
CA SER A 20 2.89 -10.42 -2.83
C SER A 20 2.01 -9.20 -2.61
N VAL A 21 1.34 -8.74 -3.67
CA VAL A 21 0.46 -7.57 -3.61
C VAL A 21 -0.70 -7.82 -2.64
N LEU A 22 -1.30 -9.02 -2.67
CA LEU A 22 -2.43 -9.35 -1.79
C LEU A 22 -2.00 -9.36 -0.32
N ARG A 23 -0.83 -9.93 0.00
CA ARG A 23 -0.34 -9.98 1.38
C ARG A 23 0.06 -8.62 1.91
N SER A 24 0.74 -7.81 1.08
CA SER A 24 1.12 -6.43 1.41
C SER A 24 -0.10 -5.56 1.70
N THR A 25 -1.12 -5.62 0.84
CA THR A 25 -2.38 -4.89 1.05
C THR A 25 -3.16 -5.40 2.26
N GLN A 26 -3.14 -6.71 2.54
CA GLN A 26 -3.69 -7.26 3.78
C GLN A 26 -2.98 -6.79 5.05
N GLN A 27 -1.68 -6.46 5.01
CA GLN A 27 -1.02 -5.84 6.17
C GLN A 27 -1.58 -4.43 6.40
N LEU A 28 -1.71 -3.65 5.34
CA LEU A 28 -2.26 -2.29 5.38
C LEU A 28 -3.71 -2.28 5.88
N ASP A 29 -4.52 -3.23 5.41
CA ASP A 29 -5.90 -3.40 5.84
C ASP A 29 -6.04 -3.75 7.33
N LYS A 30 -5.02 -4.32 7.98
CA LYS A 30 -5.06 -4.58 9.42
C LYS A 30 -4.81 -3.32 10.25
N LEU A 31 -4.22 -2.28 9.67
CA LEU A 31 -3.86 -1.07 10.42
C LEU A 31 -5.10 -0.29 10.92
N VAL A 32 -6.27 -0.44 10.26
CA VAL A 32 -7.53 0.13 10.77
C VAL A 32 -8.05 -0.56 12.04
N GLN A 33 -7.41 -1.66 12.48
CA GLN A 33 -7.73 -2.36 13.72
C GLN A 33 -6.88 -1.87 14.89
N ALA A 34 -5.99 -0.89 14.68
CA ALA A 34 -5.19 -0.29 15.73
C ALA A 34 -6.07 0.22 16.87
N ASP A 35 -5.69 -0.09 18.12
CA ASP A 35 -6.41 0.43 19.26
C ASP A 35 -6.03 1.89 19.50
N VAL A 36 -6.95 2.81 19.20
CA VAL A 36 -6.79 4.24 19.48
C VAL A 36 -7.79 4.63 20.57
N PRO A 37 -7.45 4.51 21.88
CA PRO A 37 -8.38 4.76 22.97
C PRO A 37 -9.05 6.13 22.93
N LYS A 38 -8.30 7.16 22.50
CA LYS A 38 -8.79 8.54 22.36
C LYS A 38 -9.82 8.72 21.24
N ALA A 39 -9.97 7.74 20.34
CA ALA A 39 -10.91 7.75 19.22
C ALA A 39 -12.17 6.91 19.47
N LYS A 40 -12.33 6.30 20.65
CA LYS A 40 -13.50 5.44 20.99
C LYS A 40 -14.78 6.22 21.37
N GLY A 41 -14.72 7.55 21.36
CA GLY A 41 -15.84 8.44 21.70
C GLY A 41 -16.81 8.70 20.54
N LYS A 42 -17.75 9.63 20.73
CA LYS A 42 -18.76 9.99 19.72
C LYS A 42 -18.18 10.64 18.46
N ASP A 43 -17.00 11.23 18.57
CA ASP A 43 -16.43 12.05 17.52
C ASP A 43 -15.53 11.25 16.55
N GLY A 44 -15.19 10.00 16.92
CA GLY A 44 -14.44 9.07 16.08
C GLY A 44 -12.98 9.46 15.84
N PHE A 45 -12.30 8.71 14.98
CA PHE A 45 -10.87 8.88 14.71
C PHE A 45 -10.53 10.18 13.98
N PHE A 46 -11.33 10.58 12.99
CA PHE A 46 -11.04 11.78 12.20
C PHE A 46 -11.18 13.06 13.03
N GLU A 47 -12.11 13.13 13.98
CA GLU A 47 -12.19 14.29 14.87
C GLU A 47 -10.94 14.41 15.75
N LEU A 48 -10.39 13.28 16.22
CA LEU A 48 -9.13 13.28 16.97
C LEU A 48 -7.99 13.91 16.13
N ILE A 49 -7.90 13.53 14.85
CA ILE A 49 -6.90 14.08 13.92
C ILE A 49 -7.15 15.59 13.66
N PHE A 50 -8.39 15.99 13.37
CA PHE A 50 -8.73 17.40 13.16
C PHE A 50 -8.49 18.27 14.38
N SER A 51 -8.77 17.74 15.57
CA SER A 51 -8.52 18.39 16.85
C SER A 51 -7.02 18.60 17.09
N LYS A 52 -6.18 17.59 16.80
CA LYS A 52 -4.71 17.71 16.87
C LYS A 52 -4.19 18.77 15.90
N LEU A 53 -4.62 18.73 14.64
CA LEU A 53 -4.24 19.71 13.62
C LEU A 53 -4.68 21.13 14.00
N SER A 54 -5.88 21.29 14.54
CA SER A 54 -6.42 22.57 14.96
C SER A 54 -5.60 23.19 16.10
N ARG A 55 -5.20 22.39 17.10
CA ARG A 55 -4.30 22.85 18.18
C ARG A 55 -2.91 23.20 17.63
N PHE A 56 -2.35 22.35 16.77
CA PHE A 56 -1.06 22.61 16.13
C PHE A 56 -1.05 23.94 15.36
N PHE A 57 -2.04 24.18 14.48
CA PHE A 57 -2.09 25.43 13.71
C PHE A 57 -2.41 26.65 14.56
N TYR A 58 -3.20 26.49 15.63
CA TYR A 58 -3.42 27.56 16.60
C TYR A 58 -2.11 28.00 17.27
N GLU A 59 -1.23 27.06 17.61
CA GLU A 59 0.09 27.36 18.18
C GLU A 59 1.05 27.98 17.17
N GLN A 60 1.01 27.55 15.89
CA GLN A 60 1.86 28.11 14.83
C GLN A 60 1.41 29.51 14.37
N GLY A 61 0.15 29.88 14.57
CA GLY A 61 -0.41 31.18 14.16
C GLY A 61 -0.66 31.34 12.66
N SER A 62 -0.43 30.30 11.86
CA SER A 62 -0.74 30.23 10.43
C SER A 62 -1.13 28.81 10.02
N VAL A 63 -1.81 28.70 8.87
CA VAL A 63 -2.11 27.40 8.24
C VAL A 63 -1.28 27.29 6.98
N GLU A 64 -0.19 26.52 7.06
CA GLU A 64 0.67 26.20 5.93
C GLU A 64 0.79 24.68 5.78
N LEU A 65 0.38 24.15 4.64
CA LEU A 65 0.47 22.72 4.33
C LEU A 65 1.71 22.47 3.47
N SER A 66 2.70 21.77 4.03
CA SER A 66 3.96 21.44 3.36
C SER A 66 4.57 20.14 3.90
N GLU A 67 5.61 19.61 3.25
CA GLU A 67 6.40 18.48 3.78
C GLU A 67 7.05 18.85 5.13
N ALA A 68 7.52 20.10 5.27
CA ALA A 68 8.10 20.60 6.52
C ALA A 68 7.06 20.64 7.66
N MET A 69 5.81 20.98 7.36
CA MET A 69 4.73 20.96 8.35
C MET A 69 4.56 19.58 8.98
N LEU A 70 4.65 18.49 8.19
CA LEU A 70 4.53 17.12 8.74
C LEU A 70 5.64 16.80 9.74
N TYR A 71 6.86 17.26 9.46
CA TYR A 71 8.00 17.11 10.35
C TYR A 71 7.80 17.89 11.66
N ASP A 72 7.37 19.15 11.57
CA ASP A 72 7.13 19.98 12.74
C ASP A 72 5.94 19.47 13.57
N PHE A 73 4.88 19.00 12.91
CA PHE A 73 3.74 18.37 13.56
C PHE A 73 4.16 17.14 14.36
N GLN A 74 4.98 16.26 13.79
CA GLN A 74 5.50 15.07 14.49
C GLN A 74 6.54 15.38 15.58
N ARG A 75 7.07 16.61 15.64
CA ARG A 75 7.91 17.11 16.75
C ARG A 75 7.14 17.90 17.80
N SER A 76 5.87 18.18 17.56
CA SER A 76 5.00 18.93 18.48
C SER A 76 4.40 18.04 19.57
N SER A 77 3.72 18.67 20.52
CA SER A 77 2.87 17.99 21.52
C SER A 77 1.71 17.21 20.89
N GLU A 78 1.35 17.52 19.64
CA GLU A 78 0.21 16.95 18.92
C GLU A 78 0.58 15.77 18.01
N ALA A 79 1.86 15.35 18.01
CA ALA A 79 2.37 14.22 17.22
C ALA A 79 1.48 12.96 17.31
N LEU A 80 1.38 12.23 16.20
CA LEU A 80 0.71 10.94 16.16
C LEU A 80 1.60 9.87 16.78
N ASN A 81 1.02 9.08 17.68
CA ASN A 81 1.64 7.82 18.10
C ASN A 81 1.50 6.74 17.02
N ASN A 82 2.08 5.56 17.27
CA ASN A 82 2.09 4.46 16.32
C ASN A 82 0.68 3.97 15.97
N GLU A 83 -0.23 3.90 16.95
CA GLU A 83 -1.60 3.45 16.75
C GLU A 83 -2.42 4.46 15.96
N GLU A 84 -2.26 5.75 16.24
CA GLU A 84 -2.86 6.86 15.49
C GLU A 84 -2.34 6.90 14.05
N MET A 85 -1.03 6.71 13.84
CA MET A 85 -0.43 6.64 12.52
C MET A 85 -0.90 5.41 11.74
N ALA A 86 -0.95 4.24 12.38
CA ALA A 86 -1.47 3.01 11.80
C ALA A 86 -2.93 3.20 11.34
N MET A 87 -3.79 3.72 12.21
CA MET A 87 -5.18 4.00 11.87
C MET A 87 -5.30 5.00 10.70
N LEU A 88 -4.45 6.03 10.65
CA LEU A 88 -4.44 7.00 9.54
C LEU A 88 -4.05 6.34 8.21
N ILE A 89 -2.94 5.61 8.18
CA ILE A 89 -2.46 4.89 6.99
C ILE A 89 -3.52 3.89 6.53
N GLY A 90 -4.01 3.05 7.45
CA GLY A 90 -5.05 2.05 7.16
C GLY A 90 -6.33 2.69 6.61
N SER A 91 -6.73 3.86 7.13
CA SER A 91 -7.93 4.56 6.65
C SER A 91 -7.78 5.07 5.22
N VAL A 92 -6.61 5.63 4.86
CA VAL A 92 -6.33 6.08 3.49
C VAL A 92 -6.35 4.89 2.53
N PHE A 93 -5.76 3.76 2.91
CA PHE A 93 -5.83 2.53 2.10
C PHE A 93 -7.26 1.99 1.99
N ARG A 94 -8.05 2.06 3.07
CA ARG A 94 -9.46 1.67 3.05
C ARG A 94 -10.29 2.51 2.10
N PHE A 95 -10.00 3.81 1.98
CA PHE A 95 -10.66 4.69 1.01
C PHE A 95 -10.29 4.32 -0.43
N ALA A 96 -9.01 4.07 -0.70
CA ALA A 96 -8.58 3.59 -2.02
C ALA A 96 -9.22 2.23 -2.39
N ALA A 97 -9.36 1.32 -1.43
CA ALA A 97 -10.07 0.06 -1.62
C ALA A 97 -11.57 0.28 -1.89
N ALA A 98 -12.21 1.18 -1.16
CA ALA A 98 -13.62 1.53 -1.38
C ALA A 98 -13.85 2.12 -2.79
N ASP A 99 -12.94 2.95 -3.29
CA ASP A 99 -13.02 3.51 -4.63
C ASP A 99 -12.96 2.42 -5.71
N ILE A 100 -11.98 1.51 -5.65
CA ILE A 100 -11.87 0.44 -6.66
C ILE A 100 -13.05 -0.54 -6.57
N VAL A 101 -13.56 -0.82 -5.35
CA VAL A 101 -14.76 -1.63 -5.12
C VAL A 101 -15.98 -1.00 -5.78
N PHE A 102 -16.20 0.29 -5.57
CA PHE A 102 -17.31 1.04 -6.14
C PHE A 102 -17.21 1.12 -7.67
N THR A 103 -16.07 1.59 -8.18
CA THR A 103 -15.87 1.77 -9.63
C THR A 103 -15.99 0.45 -10.37
N SER A 104 -15.40 -0.62 -9.83
CA SER A 104 -15.47 -1.94 -10.47
C SER A 104 -16.88 -2.53 -10.45
N ASP A 105 -17.67 -2.28 -9.41
CA ASP A 105 -19.07 -2.70 -9.32
C ASP A 105 -19.93 -2.00 -10.38
N VAL A 106 -19.80 -0.67 -10.48
CA VAL A 106 -20.54 0.18 -11.43
C VAL A 106 -20.19 -0.16 -12.88
N VAL A 107 -18.89 -0.18 -13.23
CA VAL A 107 -18.42 -0.43 -14.60
C VAL A 107 -18.86 -1.80 -15.10
N ASN A 108 -18.86 -2.80 -14.21
CA ASN A 108 -19.22 -4.17 -14.56
C ASN A 108 -20.69 -4.52 -14.28
N LYS A 109 -21.51 -3.56 -13.84
CA LYS A 109 -22.94 -3.74 -13.48
C LYS A 109 -23.16 -4.95 -12.56
N ARG A 110 -22.34 -5.08 -11.52
CA ARG A 110 -22.33 -6.28 -10.64
C ARG A 110 -23.45 -6.28 -9.60
N GLY A 111 -24.01 -5.13 -9.24
CA GLY A 111 -25.11 -5.07 -8.28
C GLY A 111 -24.72 -5.23 -6.81
N GLN A 112 -23.42 -5.31 -6.49
CA GLN A 112 -22.92 -5.60 -5.14
C GLN A 112 -22.87 -4.36 -4.25
N ILE A 113 -22.62 -3.18 -4.82
CA ILE A 113 -22.59 -1.90 -4.11
C ILE A 113 -23.77 -1.04 -4.56
N VAL A 114 -23.87 -0.84 -5.88
CA VAL A 114 -24.89 -0.06 -6.57
C VAL A 114 -25.91 -1.03 -7.18
N PRO A 115 -27.22 -0.91 -6.89
CA PRO A 115 -28.25 -1.72 -7.55
C PRO A 115 -28.17 -1.62 -9.07
N ILE A 116 -28.43 -2.72 -9.79
CA ILE A 116 -28.29 -2.80 -11.25
C ILE A 116 -29.23 -1.82 -11.98
N ASP A 117 -30.38 -1.54 -11.37
CA ASP A 117 -31.42 -0.63 -11.85
C ASP A 117 -31.29 0.80 -11.29
N ALA A 118 -30.23 1.10 -10.53
CA ALA A 118 -30.00 2.44 -10.03
C ALA A 118 -29.64 3.40 -11.18
N ASP A 119 -30.32 4.55 -11.23
CA ASP A 119 -29.98 5.64 -12.14
C ASP A 119 -28.92 6.54 -11.49
N LEU A 120 -27.65 6.27 -11.83
CA LEU A 120 -26.51 7.02 -11.32
C LEU A 120 -26.12 8.12 -12.31
N SER A 121 -26.29 9.37 -11.90
CA SER A 121 -25.91 10.57 -12.66
C SER A 121 -24.76 11.33 -12.00
N GLU A 122 -24.20 12.33 -12.71
CA GLU A 122 -23.17 13.25 -12.17
C GLU A 122 -23.63 14.03 -10.92
N SER A 123 -24.95 14.19 -10.73
CA SER A 123 -25.54 14.85 -9.56
C SER A 123 -25.97 13.90 -8.45
N SER A 124 -25.83 12.58 -8.65
CA SER A 124 -26.21 11.58 -7.66
C SER A 124 -25.27 11.61 -6.46
N SER A 125 -25.83 11.58 -5.26
CA SER A 125 -25.01 11.44 -4.05
C SER A 125 -24.36 10.06 -4.00
N LEU A 126 -23.03 10.02 -3.96
CA LEU A 126 -22.27 8.77 -3.83
C LEU A 126 -22.06 8.32 -2.38
N THR A 127 -22.46 9.14 -1.40
CA THR A 127 -22.31 8.85 0.04
C THR A 127 -22.82 7.46 0.47
N PRO A 128 -24.04 7.00 0.09
CA PRO A 128 -24.50 5.67 0.49
C PRO A 128 -23.62 4.54 -0.10
N TYR A 129 -23.15 4.70 -1.34
CA TYR A 129 -22.31 3.70 -2.01
C TYR A 129 -20.89 3.68 -1.46
N PHE A 130 -20.33 4.85 -1.13
CA PHE A 130 -19.05 4.95 -0.43
C PHE A 130 -19.11 4.25 0.93
N ARG A 131 -20.12 4.56 1.76
CA ARG A 131 -20.33 3.89 3.06
C ARG A 131 -20.39 2.38 2.95
N ARG A 132 -21.10 1.87 1.93
CA ARG A 132 -21.17 0.44 1.66
C ARG A 132 -19.84 -0.15 1.21
N SER A 133 -19.10 0.58 0.37
CA SER A 133 -17.80 0.15 -0.15
C SER A 133 -16.73 0.05 0.94
N LEU A 134 -16.80 0.86 2.00
CA LEU A 134 -15.89 0.77 3.15
C LEU A 134 -15.90 -0.60 3.87
N PHE A 135 -16.99 -1.38 3.74
CA PHE A 135 -17.06 -2.72 4.31
C PHE A 135 -16.30 -3.79 3.50
N CYS A 136 -15.87 -3.47 2.28
CA CYS A 136 -15.12 -4.36 1.42
C CYS A 136 -13.67 -3.88 1.33
N ASP A 137 -12.78 -4.60 1.99
CA ASP A 137 -11.34 -4.36 1.93
C ASP A 137 -10.72 -4.82 0.61
N PHE A 138 -9.40 -4.66 0.43
CA PHE A 138 -8.77 -5.03 -0.83
C PHE A 138 -8.87 -6.54 -1.11
N ALA A 139 -8.77 -7.38 -0.07
CA ALA A 139 -8.95 -8.82 -0.22
C ALA A 139 -10.39 -9.19 -0.64
N CYS A 140 -11.39 -8.48 -0.10
CA CYS A 140 -12.79 -8.57 -0.50
C CYS A 140 -12.97 -8.16 -1.98
N TYR A 141 -12.36 -7.05 -2.42
CA TYR A 141 -12.35 -6.66 -3.84
C TYR A 141 -11.78 -7.77 -4.73
N VAL A 142 -10.61 -8.30 -4.37
CA VAL A 142 -9.96 -9.37 -5.13
C VAL A 142 -10.88 -10.58 -5.24
N LYS A 143 -11.49 -11.00 -4.13
CA LYS A 143 -12.35 -12.19 -4.08
C LYS A 143 -13.68 -12.01 -4.81
N LEU A 144 -14.37 -10.89 -4.60
CA LEU A 144 -15.75 -10.71 -5.07
C LEU A 144 -15.84 -10.08 -6.47
N GLN A 145 -14.77 -9.43 -6.93
CA GLN A 145 -14.78 -8.69 -8.18
C GLN A 145 -13.67 -9.14 -9.14
N LEU A 146 -12.40 -9.05 -8.74
CA LEU A 146 -11.27 -9.34 -9.63
C LEU A 146 -11.22 -10.82 -10.04
N LEU A 147 -11.28 -11.73 -9.06
CA LEU A 147 -11.17 -13.17 -9.32
C LEU A 147 -12.30 -13.66 -10.26
N PRO A 148 -13.60 -13.34 -10.03
CA PRO A 148 -14.66 -13.69 -10.98
C PRO A 148 -14.48 -13.09 -12.38
N TYR A 149 -13.82 -11.93 -12.49
CA TYR A 149 -13.50 -11.36 -13.80
C TYR A 149 -12.45 -12.19 -14.53
N VAL A 150 -11.36 -12.56 -13.86
CA VAL A 150 -10.28 -13.38 -14.44
C VAL A 150 -10.76 -14.79 -14.76
N GLN A 151 -11.64 -15.36 -13.92
CA GLN A 151 -12.22 -16.70 -14.14
C GLN A 151 -13.06 -16.81 -15.42
N LYS A 152 -13.49 -15.69 -16.02
CA LYS A 152 -14.15 -15.72 -17.35
C LYS A 152 -13.23 -16.26 -18.45
N SER A 153 -11.92 -16.02 -18.34
CA SER A 153 -10.92 -16.52 -19.29
C SER A 153 -10.09 -17.68 -18.73
N GLN A 154 -9.99 -17.82 -17.41
CA GLN A 154 -9.25 -18.88 -16.72
C GLN A 154 -10.11 -19.52 -15.62
N PRO A 155 -11.06 -20.42 -15.97
CA PRO A 155 -12.09 -20.91 -15.05
C PRO A 155 -11.57 -21.55 -13.75
N ASP A 156 -10.42 -22.23 -13.84
CA ASP A 156 -9.83 -22.97 -12.71
C ASP A 156 -8.88 -22.12 -11.86
N LEU A 157 -8.69 -20.83 -12.19
CA LEU A 157 -7.84 -19.94 -11.42
C LEU A 157 -8.47 -19.68 -10.04
N ASP A 158 -7.75 -19.98 -8.97
CA ASP A 158 -8.13 -19.62 -7.61
C ASP A 158 -7.36 -18.37 -7.11
N ILE A 159 -7.71 -17.90 -5.91
CA ILE A 159 -7.10 -16.70 -5.31
C ILE A 159 -5.60 -16.88 -5.02
N SER A 160 -5.18 -18.10 -4.65
CA SER A 160 -3.79 -18.40 -4.33
C SER A 160 -2.93 -18.38 -5.59
N HIS A 161 -3.45 -18.90 -6.70
CA HIS A 161 -2.80 -18.83 -8.00
C HIS A 161 -2.76 -17.38 -8.50
N LEU A 162 -3.85 -16.63 -8.35
CA LEU A 162 -3.90 -15.20 -8.72
C LEU A 162 -2.87 -14.36 -7.96
N ASP A 163 -2.74 -14.56 -6.65
CA ASP A 163 -1.70 -13.90 -5.84
C ASP A 163 -0.30 -14.28 -6.33
N ASN A 164 -0.06 -15.57 -6.58
CA ASN A 164 1.24 -16.06 -7.04
C ASN A 164 1.65 -15.47 -8.41
N ILE A 165 0.74 -15.46 -9.39
CA ILE A 165 1.04 -14.96 -10.75
C ILE A 165 1.15 -13.44 -10.83
N SER A 166 0.61 -12.72 -9.84
CA SER A 166 0.68 -11.25 -9.76
C SER A 166 1.83 -10.74 -8.87
N GLY A 167 2.51 -11.61 -8.12
CA GLY A 167 3.67 -11.27 -7.29
C GLY A 167 5.02 -11.60 -7.92
N LEU A 168 6.10 -11.31 -7.19
CA LEU A 168 7.47 -11.59 -7.63
C LEU A 168 7.77 -13.08 -7.78
N ALA A 169 7.03 -13.93 -7.06
CA ALA A 169 7.17 -15.39 -7.14
C ALA A 169 6.97 -15.92 -8.57
N SER A 170 6.09 -15.28 -9.36
CA SER A 170 5.83 -15.64 -10.76
C SER A 170 7.05 -15.56 -11.67
N ILE A 171 8.05 -14.75 -11.30
CA ILE A 171 9.27 -14.51 -12.07
C ILE A 171 10.54 -14.87 -11.27
N ALA A 172 10.41 -15.67 -10.21
CA ALA A 172 11.51 -16.00 -9.30
C ALA A 172 12.71 -16.65 -10.00
N ASP A 173 12.48 -17.55 -10.97
CA ASP A 173 13.57 -18.17 -11.74
C ASP A 173 14.39 -17.16 -12.52
N TYR A 174 13.72 -16.19 -13.14
CA TYR A 174 14.39 -15.08 -13.81
C TYR A 174 15.18 -14.25 -12.79
N LEU A 175 14.54 -13.83 -11.70
CA LEU A 175 15.16 -12.98 -10.67
C LEU A 175 16.38 -13.64 -10.01
N ARG A 176 16.39 -14.97 -9.83
CA ARG A 176 17.54 -15.74 -9.34
C ARG A 176 18.74 -15.67 -10.28
N SER A 177 18.49 -15.76 -11.59
CA SER A 177 19.53 -15.74 -12.62
C SER A 177 19.99 -14.33 -13.01
N ALA A 178 19.13 -13.33 -12.88
CA ALA A 178 19.36 -11.96 -13.34
C ALA A 178 20.33 -11.21 -12.43
N LYS A 179 21.60 -11.13 -12.83
CA LYS A 179 22.66 -10.46 -12.07
C LYS A 179 22.51 -8.94 -11.99
N ASN A 180 21.78 -8.35 -12.93
CA ASN A 180 21.54 -6.91 -13.02
C ASN A 180 20.38 -6.41 -12.15
N VAL A 181 19.69 -7.27 -11.40
CA VAL A 181 18.57 -6.88 -10.53
C VAL A 181 19.03 -6.88 -9.08
N GLN A 182 18.97 -5.75 -8.39
CA GLN A 182 19.29 -5.63 -6.97
C GLN A 182 18.07 -5.14 -6.19
N VAL A 183 17.99 -5.46 -4.90
CA VAL A 183 16.88 -5.10 -4.01
C VAL A 183 17.41 -4.31 -2.83
N ILE A 184 16.73 -3.21 -2.52
CA ILE A 184 16.92 -2.48 -1.26
C ILE A 184 15.57 -2.49 -0.53
N THR A 185 15.57 -2.86 0.75
CA THR A 185 14.39 -2.83 1.61
C THR A 185 14.78 -2.54 3.06
N ASN A 186 13.78 -2.48 3.95
CA ASN A 186 13.95 -2.22 5.37
C ASN A 186 13.35 -3.38 6.18
N ALA A 187 14.00 -3.77 7.28
CA ALA A 187 13.55 -4.86 8.14
C ALA A 187 12.20 -4.54 8.83
N ASP A 188 11.89 -3.25 9.00
CA ASP A 188 10.64 -2.73 9.56
C ASP A 188 9.64 -2.29 8.47
N ASP A 189 9.79 -2.73 7.22
CA ASP A 189 8.81 -2.47 6.17
C ASP A 189 7.46 -3.17 6.47
N LEU A 190 6.45 -2.36 6.78
CA LEU A 190 5.11 -2.79 7.18
C LEU A 190 4.35 -3.59 6.10
N ILE A 191 4.78 -3.54 4.83
CA ILE A 191 4.14 -4.30 3.76
C ILE A 191 4.71 -5.72 3.59
N LEU A 192 5.78 -6.06 4.31
CA LEU A 192 6.48 -7.34 4.21
C LEU A 192 6.27 -8.18 5.49
N GLN A 193 6.18 -9.49 5.32
CA GLN A 193 6.11 -10.49 6.38
C GLN A 193 7.37 -11.37 6.36
N PRO A 194 7.62 -12.20 7.39
CA PRO A 194 8.79 -13.09 7.44
C PRO A 194 8.94 -14.00 6.20
N VAL A 195 7.82 -14.43 5.60
CA VAL A 195 7.84 -15.23 4.36
C VAL A 195 8.31 -14.43 3.15
N ASP A 196 8.05 -13.12 3.11
CA ASP A 196 8.51 -12.22 2.06
C ASP A 196 10.03 -12.02 2.16
N PHE A 197 10.54 -11.78 3.37
CA PHE A 197 11.99 -11.70 3.60
C PHE A 197 12.68 -13.01 3.24
N ALA A 198 12.12 -14.17 3.62
CA ALA A 198 12.66 -15.47 3.24
C ALA A 198 12.74 -15.65 1.71
N PHE A 199 11.71 -15.22 0.98
CA PHE A 199 11.72 -15.20 -0.48
C PHE A 199 12.80 -14.27 -1.04
N LEU A 200 12.92 -13.05 -0.52
CA LEU A 200 13.91 -12.07 -0.98
C LEU A 200 15.34 -12.59 -0.75
N HIS A 201 15.65 -13.11 0.44
CA HIS A 201 16.96 -13.71 0.74
C HIS A 201 17.30 -14.87 -0.20
N THR A 202 16.35 -15.79 -0.40
CA THR A 202 16.56 -16.97 -1.26
C THR A 202 16.72 -16.59 -2.74
N THR A 203 16.06 -15.52 -3.18
CA THR A 203 16.02 -15.13 -4.59
C THR A 203 17.21 -14.24 -4.97
N PHE A 204 17.58 -13.31 -4.10
CA PHE A 204 18.55 -12.26 -4.42
C PHE A 204 19.95 -12.51 -3.83
N GLY A 205 20.05 -13.21 -2.69
CA GLY A 205 21.34 -13.47 -2.03
C GLY A 205 22.08 -12.16 -1.76
N ASP A 206 23.34 -12.07 -2.20
CA ASP A 206 24.20 -10.89 -2.03
C ASP A 206 23.67 -9.62 -2.73
N ARG A 207 22.65 -9.73 -3.61
CA ARG A 207 22.00 -8.59 -4.28
C ARG A 207 20.85 -7.97 -3.46
N LEU A 208 20.64 -8.43 -2.23
CA LEU A 208 19.66 -7.88 -1.30
C LEU A 208 20.37 -7.07 -0.22
N THR A 209 20.01 -5.79 -0.12
CA THR A 209 20.35 -4.95 1.02
C THR A 209 19.12 -4.73 1.89
N VAL A 210 19.25 -5.00 3.19
CA VAL A 210 18.21 -4.76 4.19
C VAL A 210 18.77 -3.78 5.23
N PHE A 211 18.17 -2.59 5.33
CA PHE A 211 18.45 -1.67 6.42
C PHE A 211 17.62 -2.04 7.65
N ASP A 212 18.14 -1.79 8.86
CA ASP A 212 17.41 -2.09 10.10
C ASP A 212 16.11 -1.29 10.24
N HIS A 213 16.14 -0.03 9.79
CA HIS A 213 15.04 0.92 9.93
C HIS A 213 14.83 1.78 8.69
N GLY A 214 13.57 2.08 8.41
CA GLY A 214 13.17 2.97 7.32
C GLY A 214 11.72 2.81 6.86
N GLY A 215 11.01 1.78 7.34
CA GLY A 215 9.64 1.48 6.94
C GLY A 215 9.53 1.28 5.43
N HIS A 216 8.42 1.72 4.85
CA HIS A 216 8.24 1.70 3.40
C HIS A 216 8.78 3.00 2.78
N LEU A 217 10.04 3.01 2.32
CA LEU A 217 10.74 4.15 1.69
C LEU A 217 10.97 5.40 2.58
N GLY A 218 10.74 5.33 3.89
CA GLY A 218 10.91 6.47 4.81
C GLY A 218 12.37 6.94 4.96
N ASN A 219 13.33 6.07 4.68
CA ASN A 219 14.76 6.39 4.67
C ASN A 219 15.33 6.72 3.27
N ILE A 220 14.49 6.97 2.25
CA ILE A 220 14.98 7.20 0.87
C ILE A 220 15.93 8.39 0.73
N LYS A 221 15.83 9.39 1.63
CA LYS A 221 16.73 10.56 1.68
C LYS A 221 17.90 10.38 2.66
N TYR A 222 18.02 9.23 3.33
CA TYR A 222 19.12 8.91 4.24
C TYR A 222 20.39 8.65 3.42
N ILE A 223 21.50 9.33 3.77
CA ILE A 223 22.73 9.31 2.96
C ILE A 223 23.21 7.88 2.67
N PRO A 224 23.32 6.95 3.65
CA PRO A 224 23.68 5.56 3.37
C PRO A 224 22.71 4.81 2.44
N TYR A 225 21.42 5.12 2.50
CA TYR A 225 20.43 4.55 1.56
C TYR A 225 20.72 5.04 0.13
N VAL A 226 20.97 6.34 -0.03
CA VAL A 226 21.30 6.93 -1.33
C VAL A 226 22.61 6.38 -1.87
N GLU A 227 23.65 6.26 -1.04
CA GLU A 227 24.94 5.68 -1.41
C GLU A 227 24.78 4.23 -1.90
N GLN A 228 24.00 3.42 -1.18
CA GLN A 228 23.69 2.05 -1.61
C GLN A 228 22.87 2.01 -2.90
N MET A 229 21.91 2.91 -3.08
CA MET A 229 21.14 2.98 -4.32
C MET A 229 22.03 3.37 -5.51
N MET A 230 22.97 4.30 -5.31
CA MET A 230 23.89 4.74 -6.35
C MET A 230 24.95 3.69 -6.68
N SER A 231 25.39 2.87 -5.72
CA SER A 231 26.38 1.81 -5.97
C SER A 231 25.88 0.79 -7.01
N ILE A 232 24.56 0.51 -7.04
CA ILE A 232 23.92 -0.38 -8.03
C ILE A 232 24.23 0.02 -9.48
N PHE A 233 24.42 1.32 -9.73
CA PHE A 233 24.60 1.89 -11.09
C PHE A 233 26.05 2.27 -11.41
N ASN A 234 26.97 2.10 -10.47
CA ASN A 234 28.38 2.47 -10.62
C ASN A 234 29.32 1.27 -10.81
N ASP A 235 28.77 0.05 -10.77
CA ASP A 235 29.46 -1.22 -11.08
C ASP A 235 29.49 -1.50 -12.60
#